data_AF-A0A2E1ALF4-F1
#
_entry.id   AF-A0A2E1ALF4-F1
#
_cell.length_a   1.000
_cell.length_b   1.000
_cell.length_c   1.000
_cell.angle_alpha   90.00
_cell.angle_beta   90.00
_cell.angle_gamma   90.00
#
_symmetry.space_group_name_H-M   'P 1'
#
loop_
_entity.id
_entity.type
_entity.pdbx_description
1 polymer ?
#
loop_
_entity_poly.entity_id
_entity_poly.type
_entity_poly.pdbx_seq_one_letter_code
_entity_poly.pdbx_strand_id
1 'polypeptide(L)'
;MTQRLHIQPIIAVFAVLITALALFAGSIAAQDSNASVIDMWEGLNVRSAPDGGASVIGELAGRTPVTILTRTRDNAWFQVQMPDGQLGWAAAGYFDLKVEIWQIPIEGASQPVDEPQPDQPSAEAPAQEPISVPTDFEANASVADSAYGGLNLRDDINGSRIGLLAAGTPLTVLGESGGWLNVQAPDGQVGWVSARYVDRQSTGTTSSATSTVDAGGPLPRGVAAIVQRGRQLGNNANNFSRVGDSITASDLFLYPIGHGAYTLGAYGHLQEAINFFSSDDNSFLHRPIAANYGWTTADVLNPAQADGNRCQAGQTPLACEYRTVRPAVALIMFGSNDVALLSLDQYAANLDQIVQITIGQGIVPVLSTIPPRNGYDVGGINGVVRNTATRYGIPLWDYHGVMVGLPSSGLSADGLHPSAPADGFAYAASFTEGFLQYGTVQRNLGALEQLYALWRDVLAG
;
A
#
# COMPACT_ATOMS: atom_id res chain seq x y z
N MET A 1 17.09 55.58 -58.77
CA MET A 1 15.87 54.76 -58.83
C MET A 1 15.85 54.15 -60.21
N THR A 2 16.14 52.88 -60.47
CA THR A 2 15.69 51.62 -59.86
C THR A 2 16.71 50.53 -60.24
N GLN A 3 17.16 49.74 -59.27
CA GLN A 3 18.07 48.62 -59.49
C GLN A 3 17.24 47.39 -59.90
N ARG A 4 17.48 46.84 -61.10
CA ARG A 4 16.92 45.56 -61.55
C ARG A 4 18.02 44.50 -61.51
N LEU A 5 17.90 43.54 -60.60
CA LEU A 5 18.68 42.30 -60.63
C LEU A 5 18.21 41.43 -61.80
N HIS A 6 19.19 40.89 -62.55
CA HIS A 6 19.00 39.86 -63.58
C HIS A 6 19.02 38.47 -62.94
N ILE A 7 18.11 37.63 -63.44
CA ILE A 7 17.94 36.20 -63.12
C ILE A 7 18.68 35.37 -64.18
N GLN A 8 19.10 34.14 -63.80
CA GLN A 8 19.14 32.87 -64.57
C GLN A 8 20.55 32.17 -64.52
N PRO A 9 20.69 30.85 -64.77
CA PRO A 9 20.46 29.70 -63.84
C PRO A 9 21.57 28.60 -63.96
N ILE A 10 21.23 27.33 -63.63
CA ILE A 10 21.97 26.05 -63.91
C ILE A 10 23.14 25.78 -62.92
N ILE A 11 23.38 24.62 -62.26
CA ILE A 11 23.44 23.20 -62.67
C ILE A 11 23.33 22.29 -61.43
N ALA A 12 22.60 21.17 -61.57
CA ALA A 12 22.56 20.06 -60.62
C ALA A 12 23.80 19.16 -60.75
N VAL A 13 24.39 18.70 -59.62
CA VAL A 13 25.25 17.51 -59.58
C VAL A 13 25.03 16.76 -58.27
N PHE A 14 24.54 15.53 -58.40
CA PHE A 14 24.59 14.46 -57.40
C PHE A 14 26.03 13.94 -57.29
N ALA A 15 26.58 13.81 -56.08
CA ALA A 15 27.69 12.91 -55.80
C ALA A 15 27.61 12.40 -54.35
N VAL A 16 27.55 11.08 -54.23
CA VAL A 16 27.53 10.26 -53.01
C VAL A 16 28.85 10.42 -52.25
N LEU A 17 28.78 10.66 -50.94
CA LEU A 17 29.80 10.18 -50.00
C LEU A 17 29.16 9.94 -48.62
N ILE A 18 28.79 8.67 -48.39
CA ILE A 18 28.57 8.12 -47.06
C ILE A 18 29.96 7.92 -46.46
N THR A 19 30.27 8.60 -45.35
CA THR A 19 31.36 8.19 -44.48
C THR A 19 31.00 8.50 -43.04
N ALA A 20 31.12 7.47 -42.21
CA ALA A 20 30.67 7.38 -40.85
C ALA A 20 31.38 8.38 -39.93
N LEU A 21 30.59 9.04 -39.08
CA LEU A 21 31.06 9.54 -37.80
C LEU A 21 30.12 8.99 -36.71
N ALA A 22 30.31 7.71 -36.39
CA ALA A 22 29.82 7.14 -35.15
C ALA A 22 30.88 7.40 -34.08
N LEU A 23 30.61 8.34 -33.18
CA LEU A 23 31.33 8.47 -31.91
C LEU A 23 30.32 8.77 -30.80
N PHE A 24 29.99 7.69 -30.08
CA PHE A 24 29.55 7.61 -28.69
C PHE A 24 28.41 8.52 -28.22
N ALA A 25 27.19 8.20 -28.63
CA ALA A 25 26.11 8.18 -27.65
C ALA A 25 26.32 6.91 -26.83
N GLY A 26 27.05 7.01 -25.71
CA GLY A 26 26.96 6.00 -24.67
C GLY A 26 25.48 5.87 -24.35
N SER A 27 24.92 4.67 -24.54
CA SER A 27 23.64 4.34 -23.94
C SER A 27 23.81 4.58 -22.45
N ILE A 28 23.30 5.69 -21.94
CA ILE A 28 22.99 5.77 -20.52
C ILE A 28 21.92 4.70 -20.38
N ALA A 29 22.32 3.52 -19.90
CA ALA A 29 21.37 2.54 -19.43
C ALA A 29 20.48 3.33 -18.48
N ALA A 30 19.18 3.44 -18.80
CA ALA A 30 18.23 3.98 -17.86
C ALA A 30 18.39 3.13 -16.61
N GLN A 31 18.98 3.70 -15.57
CA GLN A 31 19.12 2.98 -14.31
C GLN A 31 17.69 2.72 -13.85
N ASP A 32 17.33 1.45 -13.73
CA ASP A 32 15.99 1.08 -13.25
C ASP A 32 15.77 1.79 -11.92
N SER A 33 14.70 2.58 -11.84
CA SER A 33 14.28 3.25 -10.61
C SER A 33 14.24 2.22 -9.47
N ASN A 34 14.95 2.46 -8.38
CA ASN A 34 14.99 1.55 -7.24
C ASN A 34 13.89 1.84 -6.21
N ALA A 35 13.08 2.87 -6.45
CA ALA A 35 11.90 3.20 -5.67
C ALA A 35 10.85 3.93 -6.50
N SER A 36 9.66 4.06 -5.94
CA SER A 36 8.63 4.99 -6.42
C SER A 36 8.03 5.74 -5.24
N VAL A 37 7.63 6.99 -5.46
CA VAL A 37 6.82 7.71 -4.47
C VAL A 37 5.52 6.93 -4.23
N ILE A 38 5.09 6.79 -2.98
CA ILE A 38 3.82 6.13 -2.65
C ILE A 38 2.64 6.79 -3.38
N ASP A 39 1.52 6.08 -3.44
CA ASP A 39 0.34 6.57 -4.13
C ASP A 39 -0.36 7.67 -3.29
N MET A 40 -0.06 8.95 -3.59
CA MET A 40 -0.62 10.11 -2.89
C MET A 40 -0.94 11.27 -3.82
N TRP A 41 -1.90 12.12 -3.41
CA TRP A 41 -2.39 13.27 -4.17
C TRP A 41 -1.49 14.51 -4.05
N GLU A 42 -0.85 14.71 -2.89
CA GLU A 42 0.14 15.76 -2.66
C GLU A 42 1.48 15.30 -3.23
N GLY A 43 2.25 16.21 -3.81
CA GLY A 43 3.61 15.88 -4.17
C GLY A 43 4.52 15.87 -2.95
N LEU A 44 5.50 14.98 -3.00
CA LEU A 44 6.53 14.85 -1.97
C LEU A 44 7.52 16.00 -2.09
N ASN A 45 7.58 16.84 -1.07
CA ASN A 45 8.59 17.88 -0.98
C ASN A 45 10.00 17.28 -1.03
N VAL A 46 10.80 17.75 -1.99
CA VAL A 46 12.24 17.51 -2.07
C VAL A 46 12.95 18.73 -1.52
N ARG A 47 13.79 18.54 -0.51
CA ARG A 47 14.41 19.59 0.29
C ARG A 47 15.91 19.66 0.10
N SER A 48 16.49 20.82 0.44
CA SER A 48 17.93 21.07 0.35
C SER A 48 18.76 20.30 1.39
N ALA A 49 18.15 19.88 2.49
CA ALA A 49 18.78 19.11 3.57
C ALA A 49 17.77 18.10 4.18
N PRO A 50 18.23 17.04 4.86
CA PRO A 50 17.37 16.01 5.45
C PRO A 50 16.73 16.47 6.76
N ASP A 51 15.95 17.54 6.71
CA ASP A 51 15.19 18.05 7.84
C ASP A 51 13.88 18.74 7.39
N GLY A 52 12.86 18.70 8.25
CA GLY A 52 11.53 19.23 7.95
C GLY A 52 11.47 20.76 7.83
N GLY A 53 12.51 21.47 8.29
CA GLY A 53 12.65 22.92 8.20
C GLY A 53 13.42 23.41 6.98
N ALA A 54 14.12 22.53 6.27
CA ALA A 54 14.93 22.85 5.11
C ALA A 54 14.09 23.40 3.95
N SER A 55 14.70 24.25 3.12
CA SER A 55 14.03 24.82 1.96
C SER A 55 13.57 23.72 0.99
N VAL A 56 12.31 23.82 0.54
CA VAL A 56 11.79 22.98 -0.54
C VAL A 56 12.41 23.47 -1.85
N ILE A 57 13.07 22.55 -2.57
CA ILE A 57 13.79 22.80 -3.84
C ILE A 57 13.15 22.10 -5.03
N GLY A 58 12.15 21.25 -4.79
CA GLY A 58 11.40 20.52 -5.79
C GLY A 58 10.26 19.73 -5.16
N GLU A 59 9.47 19.07 -6.00
CA GLU A 59 8.33 18.27 -5.60
C GLU A 59 8.20 17.06 -6.53
N LEU A 60 7.96 15.87 -5.96
CA LEU A 60 7.75 14.63 -6.71
C LEU A 60 6.28 14.21 -6.62
N ALA A 61 5.60 14.07 -7.75
CA ALA A 61 4.22 13.57 -7.76
C ALA A 61 4.14 12.12 -7.23
N GLY A 62 2.98 11.71 -6.70
CA GLY A 62 2.71 10.32 -6.34
C GLY A 62 3.00 9.35 -7.49
N ARG A 63 3.45 8.13 -7.15
CA ARG A 63 3.88 7.08 -8.11
C ARG A 63 5.10 7.43 -8.98
N THR A 64 5.72 8.60 -8.82
CA THR A 64 6.90 8.98 -9.60
C THR A 64 8.02 7.97 -9.34
N PRO A 65 8.54 7.28 -10.37
CA PRO A 65 9.71 6.43 -10.23
C PRO A 65 10.94 7.32 -9.97
N VAL A 66 11.75 6.96 -8.97
CA VAL A 66 12.96 7.70 -8.62
C VAL A 66 14.12 6.75 -8.33
N THR A 67 15.32 7.32 -8.28
CA THR A 67 16.51 6.64 -7.77
C THR A 67 16.86 7.23 -6.41
N ILE A 68 16.85 6.39 -5.38
CA ILE A 68 17.38 6.70 -4.05
C ILE A 68 18.87 6.37 -4.04
N LEU A 69 19.68 7.36 -3.70
CA LEU A 69 21.14 7.30 -3.72
C LEU A 69 21.71 6.97 -2.34
N THR A 70 21.23 7.65 -1.31
CA THR A 70 21.70 7.49 0.08
C THR A 70 20.56 7.67 1.07
N ARG A 71 20.80 7.29 2.32
CA ARG A 71 19.88 7.49 3.44
C ARG A 71 20.57 8.13 4.64
N THR A 72 19.80 8.83 5.46
CA THR A 72 20.28 9.23 6.78
C THR A 72 20.45 8.01 7.69
N ARG A 73 21.30 8.13 8.72
CA ARG A 73 21.61 7.01 9.64
C ARG A 73 20.38 6.53 10.41
N ASP A 74 19.45 7.42 10.70
CA ASP A 74 18.17 7.14 11.36
C ASP A 74 17.07 6.65 10.40
N ASN A 75 17.36 6.55 9.10
CA ASN A 75 16.41 6.22 8.03
C ASN A 75 15.24 7.20 7.88
N ALA A 76 15.32 8.41 8.44
CA ALA A 76 14.26 9.39 8.32
C ALA A 76 14.19 10.03 6.92
N TRP A 77 15.31 10.10 6.20
CA TRP A 77 15.42 10.75 4.91
C TRP A 77 16.19 9.94 3.88
N PHE A 78 15.77 10.05 2.62
CA PHE A 78 16.46 9.54 1.45
C PHE A 78 16.95 10.70 0.59
N GLN A 79 18.19 10.60 0.11
CA GLN A 79 18.66 11.45 -0.97
C GLN A 79 18.17 10.87 -2.28
N VAL A 80 17.39 11.65 -3.01
CA VAL A 80 16.72 11.25 -4.23
C VAL A 80 17.27 12.00 -5.42
N GLN A 81 17.40 11.30 -6.53
CA GLN A 81 17.58 11.90 -7.84
C GLN A 81 16.21 12.09 -8.49
N MET A 82 15.85 13.35 -8.75
CA MET A 82 14.62 13.71 -9.45
C MET A 82 14.73 13.39 -10.96
N PRO A 83 13.61 13.30 -11.71
CA PRO A 83 13.63 12.99 -13.14
C PRO A 83 14.45 13.96 -14.02
N ASP A 84 14.63 15.20 -13.57
CA ASP A 84 15.48 16.21 -14.21
C ASP A 84 16.98 16.06 -13.90
N GLY A 85 17.33 15.08 -13.06
CA GLY A 85 18.69 14.78 -12.62
C GLY A 85 19.14 15.53 -11.37
N GLN A 86 18.34 16.48 -10.86
CA GLN A 86 18.67 17.25 -9.66
C GLN A 86 18.55 16.38 -8.40
N LEU A 87 19.47 16.58 -7.46
CA LEU A 87 19.50 15.86 -6.18
C LEU A 87 18.83 16.66 -5.07
N GLY A 88 18.17 15.97 -4.16
CA GLY A 88 17.64 16.55 -2.93
C GLY A 88 17.22 15.50 -1.91
N TRP A 89 16.63 15.93 -0.82
CA TRP A 89 16.25 15.09 0.32
C TRP A 89 14.74 14.99 0.45
N ALA A 90 14.22 13.76 0.54
CA ALA A 90 12.81 13.52 0.74
C ALA A 90 12.60 12.55 1.91
N ALA A 91 11.51 12.73 2.65
CA ALA A 91 11.21 11.91 3.82
C ALA A 91 11.03 10.44 3.39
N ALA A 92 11.80 9.55 4.01
CA ALA A 92 11.96 8.16 3.57
C ALA A 92 10.65 7.36 3.59
N GLY A 93 9.72 7.72 4.48
CA GLY A 93 8.42 7.05 4.61
C GLY A 93 7.54 7.15 3.36
N TYR A 94 7.80 8.06 2.43
CA TYR A 94 6.98 8.24 1.23
C TYR A 94 7.46 7.45 0.00
N PHE A 95 8.31 6.44 0.19
CA PHE A 95 8.83 5.62 -0.90
C PHE A 95 8.43 4.14 -0.76
N ASP A 96 7.93 3.59 -1.86
CA ASP A 96 7.86 2.14 -2.10
C ASP A 96 9.21 1.70 -2.68
N LEU A 97 10.02 1.00 -1.87
CA LEU A 97 11.36 0.55 -2.26
C LEU A 97 11.27 -0.74 -3.07
N LYS A 98 11.96 -0.76 -4.21
CA LYS A 98 12.18 -1.96 -5.03
C LYS A 98 13.49 -2.68 -4.67
N VAL A 99 14.21 -2.14 -3.69
CA VAL A 99 15.49 -2.63 -3.16
C VAL A 99 15.43 -2.69 -1.65
N GLU A 100 16.26 -3.53 -1.04
CA GLU A 100 16.37 -3.58 0.42
C GLU A 100 16.98 -2.27 0.94
N ILE A 101 16.41 -1.69 2.00
CA ILE A 101 16.89 -0.41 2.58
C ILE A 101 18.37 -0.45 3.00
N TRP A 102 18.90 -1.63 3.34
CA TRP A 102 20.31 -1.83 3.70
C TRP A 102 21.26 -1.75 2.50
N GLN A 103 20.75 -1.97 1.28
CA GLN A 103 21.50 -1.77 0.04
C GLN A 103 21.64 -0.27 -0.29
N ILE A 104 20.85 0.60 0.34
CA ILE A 104 20.98 2.05 0.22
C ILE A 104 22.08 2.53 1.19
N PRO A 105 23.19 3.10 0.67
CA PRO A 105 24.29 3.59 1.50
C PRO A 105 23.86 4.67 2.50
N ILE A 106 24.47 4.68 3.68
CA ILE A 106 24.31 5.78 4.64
C ILE A 106 25.14 6.98 4.17
N GLU A 107 24.54 8.17 4.15
CA GLU A 107 25.25 9.40 3.82
C GLU A 107 26.48 9.61 4.70
N GLY A 108 27.62 9.90 4.06
CA GLY A 108 28.89 10.14 4.76
C GLY A 108 29.52 8.89 5.39
N ALA A 109 28.96 7.69 5.20
CA ALA A 109 29.66 6.46 5.52
C ALA A 109 30.74 6.22 4.44
N SER A 110 32.00 6.11 4.87
CA SER A 110 33.06 5.60 4.01
C SER A 110 32.66 4.21 3.49
N GLN A 111 32.61 4.06 2.17
CA GLN A 111 32.45 2.77 1.52
C GLN A 111 33.51 1.79 2.08
N PRO A 112 33.20 0.49 2.24
CA PRO A 112 34.25 -0.51 2.33
C PRO A 112 35.11 -0.34 1.07
N VAL A 113 36.38 0.00 1.28
CA VAL A 113 37.36 0.15 0.20
C VAL A 113 37.44 -1.15 -0.60
N ASP A 114 37.36 -1.02 -1.92
CA ASP A 114 37.54 -2.10 -2.89
C ASP A 114 38.71 -3.02 -2.53
N GLU A 115 38.45 -4.32 -2.53
CA GLU A 115 39.44 -5.39 -2.42
C GLU A 115 40.34 -5.38 -3.67
N PRO A 116 41.68 -5.49 -3.55
CA PRO A 116 42.58 -5.37 -4.71
C PRO A 116 42.55 -6.61 -5.62
N GLN A 117 42.52 -6.36 -6.94
CA GLN A 117 42.52 -7.36 -8.04
C GLN A 117 43.78 -8.27 -8.03
N PRO A 118 43.69 -9.55 -8.48
CA PRO A 118 44.71 -10.56 -8.19
C PRO A 118 45.86 -10.59 -9.20
N ASP A 119 47.07 -10.82 -8.69
CA ASP A 119 48.20 -11.41 -9.42
C ASP A 119 48.56 -12.78 -8.81
N GLN A 120 48.72 -13.79 -9.67
CA GLN A 120 49.10 -15.19 -9.38
C GLN A 120 50.62 -15.36 -9.08
N PRO A 121 51.15 -16.56 -8.71
CA PRO A 121 50.67 -17.62 -7.80
C PRO A 121 51.78 -18.14 -6.83
N SER A 122 51.37 -19.09 -5.96
CA SER A 122 52.20 -20.12 -5.29
C SER A 122 52.67 -19.85 -3.85
N ALA A 123 52.05 -20.54 -2.88
CA ALA A 123 52.64 -21.71 -2.24
C ALA A 123 51.60 -22.43 -1.36
N GLU A 124 51.47 -23.73 -1.59
CA GLU A 124 50.50 -24.65 -1.02
C GLU A 124 51.00 -25.29 0.29
N ALA A 125 50.14 -25.37 1.31
CA ALA A 125 50.23 -26.30 2.44
C ALA A 125 48.91 -26.33 3.25
N PRO A 126 48.56 -27.45 3.88
CA PRO A 126 48.17 -28.72 3.31
C PRO A 126 46.64 -28.92 3.35
N ALA A 127 46.14 -29.80 2.49
CA ALA A 127 44.74 -30.22 2.46
C ALA A 127 44.29 -30.74 3.84
N GLN A 128 43.29 -30.09 4.41
CA GLN A 128 42.40 -30.71 5.38
C GLN A 128 41.35 -31.49 4.60
N GLU A 129 41.15 -32.75 4.97
CA GLU A 129 40.15 -33.65 4.38
C GLU A 129 38.78 -32.97 4.36
N PRO A 130 37.97 -33.17 3.30
CA PRO A 130 36.62 -32.63 3.27
C PRO A 130 35.86 -33.22 4.47
N ILE A 131 35.47 -32.35 5.40
CA ILE A 131 34.45 -32.69 6.39
C ILE A 131 33.20 -33.02 5.59
N SER A 132 32.90 -34.31 5.50
CA SER A 132 31.63 -34.81 5.00
C SER A 132 30.53 -34.25 5.90
N VAL A 133 29.86 -33.21 5.43
CA VAL A 133 28.63 -32.69 6.05
C VAL A 133 27.58 -33.81 5.96
N PRO A 134 26.87 -34.15 7.05
CA PRO A 134 25.79 -35.12 7.00
C PRO A 134 24.78 -34.73 5.92
N THR A 135 24.48 -35.67 5.04
CA THR A 135 23.82 -35.45 3.74
C THR A 135 22.29 -35.49 3.83
N ASP A 136 21.72 -35.29 5.02
CA ASP A 136 20.28 -35.50 5.22
C ASP A 136 19.58 -34.15 5.48
N PHE A 137 19.65 -33.24 4.50
CA PHE A 137 18.68 -32.14 4.41
C PHE A 137 17.35 -32.73 3.91
N GLU A 138 16.57 -33.26 4.84
CA GLU A 138 15.22 -33.76 4.57
C GLU A 138 14.22 -32.61 4.78
N ALA A 139 13.87 -31.93 3.69
CA ALA A 139 12.90 -30.85 3.70
C ALA A 139 11.48 -31.41 3.94
N ASN A 140 10.81 -30.92 4.99
CA ASN A 140 9.42 -31.28 5.31
C ASN A 140 8.45 -30.09 5.20
N ALA A 141 8.96 -28.93 4.79
CA ALA A 141 8.20 -27.73 4.50
C ALA A 141 8.91 -26.87 3.46
N SER A 142 8.24 -25.83 2.97
CA SER A 142 8.82 -24.80 2.13
C SER A 142 8.29 -23.42 2.49
N VAL A 143 9.04 -22.36 2.20
CA VAL A 143 8.52 -20.99 2.30
C VAL A 143 7.35 -20.83 1.32
N ALA A 144 6.21 -20.35 1.79
CA ALA A 144 5.00 -20.21 1.01
C ALA A 144 5.11 -19.11 -0.06
N ASP A 145 4.39 -19.27 -1.18
CA ASP A 145 4.33 -18.29 -2.28
C ASP A 145 3.76 -16.93 -1.84
N SER A 146 3.03 -16.91 -0.72
CA SER A 146 2.47 -15.70 -0.09
C SER A 146 3.51 -14.84 0.65
N ALA A 147 4.75 -15.31 0.80
CA ALA A 147 5.87 -14.56 1.37
C ALA A 147 6.49 -13.59 0.34
N TYR A 148 5.69 -12.68 -0.21
CA TYR A 148 6.15 -11.68 -1.18
C TYR A 148 7.25 -10.79 -0.57
N GLY A 149 8.45 -10.79 -1.16
CA GLY A 149 9.63 -10.10 -0.64
C GLY A 149 10.51 -10.93 0.30
N GLY A 150 10.15 -12.19 0.58
CA GLY A 150 10.95 -13.14 1.36
C GLY A 150 10.53 -13.27 2.84
N LEU A 151 10.77 -14.44 3.41
CA LEU A 151 10.48 -14.78 4.80
C LEU A 151 11.69 -14.51 5.70
N ASN A 152 11.52 -13.65 6.70
CA ASN A 152 12.59 -13.35 7.66
C ASN A 152 12.94 -14.58 8.49
N LEU A 153 14.22 -14.98 8.45
CA LEU A 153 14.85 -15.89 9.40
C LEU A 153 15.46 -15.07 10.54
N ARG A 154 15.10 -15.37 11.78
CA ARG A 154 15.52 -14.63 12.98
C ARG A 154 16.32 -15.50 13.95
N ASP A 155 17.19 -14.89 14.76
CA ASP A 155 17.92 -15.58 15.82
C ASP A 155 17.03 -15.96 17.02
N ASP A 156 15.98 -15.17 17.26
CA ASP A 156 14.90 -15.43 18.23
C ASP A 156 13.54 -14.88 17.73
N ILE A 157 12.44 -15.30 18.36
CA ILE A 157 11.06 -14.92 18.01
C ILE A 157 10.81 -13.40 18.02
N ASN A 158 11.50 -12.67 18.90
CA ASN A 158 11.53 -11.21 18.98
C ASN A 158 12.91 -10.63 18.61
N GLY A 159 13.81 -11.48 18.13
CA GLY A 159 15.20 -11.19 17.86
C GLY A 159 15.44 -10.52 16.50
N SER A 160 16.70 -10.35 16.18
CA SER A 160 17.14 -9.70 14.95
C SER A 160 16.94 -10.61 13.74
N ARG A 161 16.72 -10.00 12.56
CA ARG A 161 16.73 -10.74 11.30
C ARG A 161 18.16 -11.17 10.98
N ILE A 162 18.38 -12.47 10.85
CA ILE A 162 19.66 -13.09 10.45
C ILE A 162 19.66 -13.59 9.01
N GLY A 163 18.49 -13.69 8.37
CA GLY A 163 18.38 -14.07 6.97
C GLY A 163 17.03 -13.71 6.36
N LEU A 164 16.92 -13.87 5.05
CA LEU A 164 15.70 -13.67 4.27
C LEU A 164 15.59 -14.82 3.27
N LEU A 165 14.54 -15.63 3.40
CA LEU A 165 14.34 -16.85 2.64
C LEU A 165 13.34 -16.58 1.51
N ALA A 166 13.72 -16.86 0.27
CA ALA A 166 12.81 -16.67 -0.87
C ALA A 166 11.61 -17.63 -0.82
N ALA A 167 10.51 -17.28 -1.47
CA ALA A 167 9.40 -18.21 -1.69
C ALA A 167 9.88 -19.50 -2.35
N GLY A 168 9.29 -20.64 -1.96
CA GLY A 168 9.68 -21.97 -2.40
C GLY A 168 10.97 -22.51 -1.76
N THR A 169 11.68 -21.74 -0.91
CA THR A 169 12.88 -22.24 -0.23
C THR A 169 12.51 -23.44 0.64
N PRO A 170 13.13 -24.62 0.44
CA PRO A 170 12.82 -25.78 1.27
C PRO A 170 13.38 -25.60 2.68
N LEU A 171 12.67 -26.14 3.67
CA LEU A 171 12.99 -26.02 5.09
C LEU A 171 12.82 -27.36 5.80
N THR A 172 13.63 -27.58 6.83
CA THR A 172 13.36 -28.62 7.84
C THR A 172 12.84 -27.94 9.09
N VAL A 173 11.60 -28.24 9.49
CA VAL A 173 11.01 -27.74 10.74
C VAL A 173 11.56 -28.52 11.93
N LEU A 174 12.22 -27.82 12.86
CA LEU A 174 12.86 -28.38 14.06
C LEU A 174 12.02 -28.21 15.33
N GLY A 175 11.13 -27.20 15.36
CA GLY A 175 10.26 -26.94 16.52
C GLY A 175 9.27 -25.80 16.27
N GLU A 176 8.33 -25.60 17.19
CA GLU A 176 7.27 -24.60 17.06
C GLU A 176 6.97 -23.92 18.41
N SER A 177 6.75 -22.61 18.39
CA SER A 177 6.32 -21.84 19.56
C SER A 177 5.60 -20.57 19.12
N GLY A 178 4.39 -20.34 19.64
CA GLY A 178 3.69 -19.05 19.51
C GLY A 178 3.46 -18.54 18.07
N GLY A 179 3.22 -19.44 17.10
CA GLY A 179 3.06 -19.06 15.69
C GLY A 179 4.38 -18.93 14.91
N TRP A 180 5.49 -19.34 15.49
CA TRP A 180 6.80 -19.36 14.87
C TRP A 180 7.34 -20.78 14.78
N LEU A 181 8.08 -21.04 13.71
CA LEU A 181 8.79 -22.28 13.47
C LEU A 181 10.27 -22.05 13.65
N ASN A 182 10.91 -22.87 14.47
CA ASN A 182 12.35 -23.05 14.41
C ASN A 182 12.64 -23.96 13.22
N VAL A 183 13.43 -23.49 12.26
CA VAL A 183 13.69 -24.17 10.99
C VAL A 183 15.18 -24.18 10.67
N GLN A 184 15.60 -25.19 9.91
CA GLN A 184 16.89 -25.23 9.25
C GLN A 184 16.73 -24.95 7.75
N ALA A 185 17.53 -24.04 7.22
CA ALA A 185 17.61 -23.71 5.80
C ALA A 185 18.66 -24.57 5.07
N PRO A 186 18.66 -24.62 3.72
CA PRO A 186 19.56 -25.50 2.94
C PRO A 186 21.05 -25.19 3.11
N ASP A 187 21.39 -23.96 3.50
CA ASP A 187 22.75 -23.53 3.81
C ASP A 187 23.22 -23.92 5.23
N GLY A 188 22.35 -24.61 5.99
CA GLY A 188 22.61 -25.08 7.35
C GLY A 188 22.24 -24.08 8.44
N GLN A 189 21.80 -22.86 8.11
CA GLN A 189 21.39 -21.87 9.11
C GLN A 189 20.12 -22.31 9.84
N VAL A 190 20.14 -22.16 11.17
CA VAL A 190 18.99 -22.46 12.05
C VAL A 190 18.48 -21.17 12.67
N GLY A 191 17.18 -20.95 12.61
CA GLY A 191 16.54 -19.77 13.16
C GLY A 191 15.02 -19.86 13.18
N TRP A 192 14.37 -18.78 13.59
CA TRP A 192 12.93 -18.68 13.72
C TRP A 192 12.32 -17.96 12.53
N VAL A 193 11.32 -18.58 11.92
CA VAL A 193 10.49 -18.02 10.84
C VAL A 193 9.03 -18.02 11.26
N SER A 194 8.22 -17.14 10.71
CA SER A 194 6.79 -17.17 11.00
C SER A 194 6.14 -18.40 10.38
N ALA A 195 5.42 -19.19 11.18
CA ALA A 195 4.75 -20.41 10.74
C ALA A 195 3.74 -20.16 9.61
N ARG A 196 3.21 -18.93 9.53
CA ARG A 196 2.21 -18.50 8.54
C ARG A 196 2.71 -18.44 7.09
N TYR A 197 4.03 -18.42 6.91
CA TYR A 197 4.68 -18.35 5.60
C TYR A 197 5.47 -19.62 5.29
N VAL A 198 5.12 -20.73 5.95
CA VAL A 198 5.75 -22.02 5.74
C VAL A 198 4.68 -23.04 5.39
N ASP A 199 4.67 -23.46 4.13
CA ASP A 199 3.84 -24.55 3.64
C ASP A 199 4.39 -25.87 4.16
N ARG A 200 3.76 -26.43 5.18
CA ARG A 200 4.08 -27.77 5.69
C ARG A 200 3.43 -28.80 4.78
N GLN A 201 4.17 -29.85 4.40
CA GLN A 201 3.55 -30.96 3.67
C GLN A 201 2.60 -31.72 4.61
N SER A 202 1.30 -31.47 4.49
CA SER A 202 0.28 -32.18 5.26
C SER A 202 -0.08 -33.50 4.58
N THR A 203 0.14 -34.59 5.31
CA THR A 203 -0.46 -35.89 5.05
C THR A 203 -1.86 -35.90 5.69
N GLY A 204 -2.93 -35.90 4.87
CA GLY A 204 -4.26 -36.32 5.31
C GLY A 204 -5.39 -35.29 5.27
N THR A 205 -6.23 -35.46 4.25
CA THR A 205 -7.71 -35.47 4.22
C THR A 205 -8.51 -34.70 5.29
N THR A 206 -9.33 -33.73 4.86
CA THR A 206 -10.66 -33.52 5.45
C THR A 206 -11.67 -32.98 4.45
N SER A 207 -12.86 -33.55 4.54
CA SER A 207 -14.02 -33.36 3.67
C SER A 207 -14.78 -32.07 4.05
N SER A 208 -15.01 -31.16 3.10
CA SER A 208 -15.90 -30.00 3.29
C SER A 208 -17.25 -30.26 2.62
N ALA A 209 -18.31 -30.31 3.43
CA ALA A 209 -19.68 -30.30 2.96
C ALA A 209 -20.08 -28.85 2.65
N THR A 210 -20.29 -28.56 1.36
CA THR A 210 -20.78 -27.27 0.86
C THR A 210 -22.27 -27.11 1.20
N SER A 211 -22.62 -26.16 2.06
CA SER A 211 -24.00 -25.69 2.19
C SER A 211 -24.22 -24.55 1.21
N THR A 212 -25.09 -24.75 0.21
CA THR A 212 -25.50 -23.72 -0.75
C THR A 212 -26.44 -22.73 -0.06
N VAL A 213 -25.99 -21.52 0.21
CA VAL A 213 -26.80 -20.48 0.84
C VAL A 213 -27.33 -19.54 -0.25
N ASP A 214 -28.63 -19.60 -0.51
CA ASP A 214 -29.33 -18.80 -1.52
C ASP A 214 -29.08 -17.28 -1.34
N ALA A 215 -28.39 -16.68 -2.30
CA ALA A 215 -28.08 -15.25 -2.35
C ALA A 215 -29.29 -14.36 -2.73
N GLY A 216 -30.46 -14.95 -3.01
CA GLY A 216 -31.67 -14.24 -3.44
C GLY A 216 -32.65 -13.83 -2.32
N GLY A 217 -32.35 -14.10 -1.05
CA GLY A 217 -33.22 -13.75 0.08
C GLY A 217 -33.27 -12.24 0.39
N PRO A 218 -34.23 -11.77 1.22
CA PRO A 218 -34.25 -10.39 1.70
C PRO A 218 -32.93 -9.99 2.36
N LEU A 219 -32.49 -8.74 2.17
CA LEU A 219 -31.25 -8.25 2.79
C LEU A 219 -31.30 -8.40 4.32
N PRO A 220 -30.23 -8.92 4.96
CA PRO A 220 -30.15 -8.97 6.41
C PRO A 220 -30.24 -7.56 7.01
N ARG A 221 -30.91 -7.45 8.16
CA ARG A 221 -31.04 -6.18 8.91
C ARG A 221 -30.25 -6.25 10.20
N GLY A 222 -29.48 -5.19 10.47
CA GLY A 222 -28.63 -5.08 11.64
C GLY A 222 -27.28 -5.78 11.46
N VAL A 223 -26.25 -5.18 12.05
CA VAL A 223 -24.84 -5.55 11.86
C VAL A 223 -24.57 -7.04 12.12
N ALA A 224 -25.09 -7.61 13.22
CA ALA A 224 -24.86 -9.02 13.55
C ALA A 224 -25.43 -9.99 12.50
N ALA A 225 -26.61 -9.69 11.94
CA ALA A 225 -27.22 -10.52 10.89
C ALA A 225 -26.43 -10.46 9.58
N ILE A 226 -25.87 -9.28 9.26
CA ILE A 226 -24.98 -9.09 8.11
C ILE A 226 -23.72 -9.94 8.27
N VAL A 227 -23.06 -9.88 9.43
CA VAL A 227 -21.87 -10.69 9.75
C VAL A 227 -22.19 -12.18 9.68
N GLN A 228 -23.33 -12.62 10.23
CA GLN A 228 -23.74 -14.02 10.15
C GLN A 228 -23.93 -14.49 8.71
N ARG A 229 -24.56 -13.66 7.86
CA ARG A 229 -24.68 -13.93 6.42
C ARG A 229 -23.30 -14.00 5.76
N GLY A 230 -22.39 -13.11 6.10
CA GLY A 230 -21.01 -13.11 5.61
C GLY A 230 -20.27 -14.41 5.96
N ARG A 231 -20.37 -14.87 7.21
CA ARG A 231 -19.79 -16.17 7.64
C ARG A 231 -20.34 -17.33 6.80
N GLN A 232 -21.64 -17.32 6.52
CA GLN A 232 -22.30 -18.32 5.66
C GLN A 232 -21.86 -18.24 4.18
N LEU A 233 -21.48 -17.06 3.71
CA LEU A 233 -20.93 -16.82 2.36
C LEU A 233 -19.42 -17.06 2.27
N GLY A 234 -18.75 -17.31 3.40
CA GLY A 234 -17.30 -17.52 3.46
C GLY A 234 -16.48 -16.23 3.45
N ASN A 235 -17.06 -15.12 3.92
CA ASN A 235 -16.30 -13.90 4.20
C ASN A 235 -15.35 -14.14 5.38
N ASN A 236 -14.15 -13.57 5.31
CA ASN A 236 -13.17 -13.61 6.39
C ASN A 236 -13.46 -12.50 7.40
N ALA A 237 -13.67 -12.89 8.67
CA ALA A 237 -13.94 -11.96 9.77
C ALA A 237 -12.80 -10.94 9.97
N ASN A 238 -11.56 -11.36 9.70
CA ASN A 238 -10.34 -10.58 9.84
C ASN A 238 -10.04 -9.71 8.61
N ASN A 239 -10.90 -9.75 7.58
CA ASN A 239 -10.71 -8.94 6.38
C ASN A 239 -11.62 -7.71 6.34
N PHE A 240 -11.07 -6.57 5.94
CA PHE A 240 -11.86 -5.39 5.58
C PHE A 240 -11.44 -4.82 4.23
N SER A 241 -12.39 -4.18 3.54
CA SER A 241 -12.16 -3.47 2.29
C SER A 241 -12.23 -1.96 2.47
N ARG A 242 -11.50 -1.23 1.64
CA ARG A 242 -11.57 0.22 1.50
C ARG A 242 -12.20 0.56 0.15
N VAL A 243 -13.30 1.31 0.16
CA VAL A 243 -14.10 1.60 -1.03
C VAL A 243 -14.34 3.11 -1.11
N GLY A 244 -13.92 3.77 -2.19
CA GLY A 244 -14.01 5.23 -2.24
C GLY A 244 -13.29 5.92 -3.37
N ASP A 245 -13.02 7.21 -3.18
CA ASP A 245 -12.32 8.07 -4.13
C ASP A 245 -10.81 8.25 -3.78
N SER A 246 -10.18 9.35 -4.20
CA SER A 246 -8.75 9.62 -3.97
C SER A 246 -8.36 9.60 -2.48
N ILE A 247 -9.24 10.06 -1.59
CA ILE A 247 -8.97 10.06 -0.15
C ILE A 247 -9.14 8.66 0.47
N THR A 248 -9.61 7.67 -0.29
CA THR A 248 -9.62 6.25 0.08
C THR A 248 -8.49 5.48 -0.61
N ALA A 249 -8.18 5.83 -1.87
CA ALA A 249 -7.15 5.18 -2.67
C ALA A 249 -5.72 5.48 -2.18
N SER A 250 -5.51 6.62 -1.53
CA SER A 250 -4.18 7.03 -1.08
C SER A 250 -3.54 6.07 -0.08
N ASP A 251 -2.24 5.85 -0.25
CA ASP A 251 -1.41 5.09 0.68
C ASP A 251 -1.36 5.75 2.07
N LEU A 252 -1.70 7.04 2.23
CA LEU A 252 -1.81 7.64 3.57
C LEU A 252 -3.04 7.15 4.36
N PHE A 253 -3.96 6.41 3.74
CA PHE A 253 -5.13 5.85 4.43
C PHE A 253 -4.81 4.43 4.89
N LEU A 254 -4.66 4.23 6.21
CA LEU A 254 -4.49 2.94 6.88
C LEU A 254 -3.23 2.09 6.53
N TYR A 255 -2.49 2.35 5.45
CA TYR A 255 -1.23 1.61 5.20
C TYR A 255 -0.15 1.82 6.26
N PRO A 256 0.06 3.02 6.85
CA PRO A 256 1.09 3.18 7.87
C PRO A 256 0.90 2.16 9.01
N ILE A 257 -0.35 1.86 9.38
CA ILE A 257 -0.70 0.82 10.35
C ILE A 257 -0.25 -0.57 9.86
N GLY A 258 -0.57 -0.92 8.62
CA GLY A 258 -0.18 -2.20 8.02
C GLY A 258 1.33 -2.43 7.95
N HIS A 259 2.12 -1.36 7.79
CA HIS A 259 3.58 -1.38 7.79
C HIS A 259 4.20 -1.28 9.20
N GLY A 260 3.39 -1.23 10.27
CA GLY A 260 3.89 -1.06 11.64
C GLY A 260 4.35 0.37 11.98
N ALA A 261 4.07 1.33 11.10
CA ALA A 261 4.43 2.74 11.24
C ALA A 261 3.25 3.54 11.83
N TYR A 262 3.00 3.36 13.12
CA TYR A 262 1.95 4.07 13.86
C TYR A 262 2.35 4.33 15.30
N THR A 263 1.69 5.30 15.95
CA THR A 263 1.84 5.57 17.38
C THR A 263 0.47 5.82 17.97
N LEU A 264 0.03 4.94 18.89
CA LEU A 264 -1.35 4.99 19.39
C LEU A 264 -1.60 6.06 20.46
N GLY A 265 -0.57 6.53 21.18
CA GLY A 265 -0.75 7.53 22.24
C GLY A 265 -1.83 7.12 23.26
N ALA A 266 -2.82 7.98 23.48
CA ALA A 266 -3.96 7.71 24.38
C ALA A 266 -4.91 6.59 23.87
N TYR A 267 -4.75 6.15 22.62
CA TYR A 267 -5.62 5.20 21.93
C TYR A 267 -5.05 3.77 21.93
N GLY A 268 -4.24 3.41 22.93
CA GLY A 268 -3.62 2.08 23.03
C GLY A 268 -4.61 0.89 22.99
N HIS A 269 -5.88 1.12 23.35
CA HIS A 269 -6.95 0.11 23.25
C HIS A 269 -7.24 -0.35 21.82
N LEU A 270 -6.87 0.45 20.80
CA LEU A 270 -7.06 0.10 19.40
C LEU A 270 -6.10 -0.99 18.90
N GLN A 271 -5.06 -1.34 19.68
CA GLN A 271 -4.05 -2.34 19.31
C GLN A 271 -4.67 -3.70 18.97
N GLU A 272 -5.72 -4.12 19.69
CA GLU A 272 -6.34 -5.42 19.44
C GLU A 272 -7.09 -5.48 18.10
N ALA A 273 -7.68 -4.37 17.66
CA ALA A 273 -8.26 -4.29 16.33
C ALA A 273 -7.17 -4.38 15.25
N ILE A 274 -6.03 -3.71 15.45
CA ILE A 274 -4.88 -3.82 14.55
C ILE A 274 -4.43 -5.28 14.47
N ASN A 275 -4.21 -5.93 15.62
CA ASN A 275 -3.78 -7.32 15.68
C ASN A 275 -4.77 -8.24 14.94
N PHE A 276 -6.07 -8.05 15.16
CA PHE A 276 -7.12 -8.85 14.55
C PHE A 276 -7.14 -8.71 13.02
N PHE A 277 -7.15 -7.49 12.50
CA PHE A 277 -7.16 -7.25 11.04
C PHE A 277 -5.79 -7.43 10.36
N SER A 278 -4.76 -7.82 11.14
CA SER A 278 -3.41 -8.16 10.65
C SER A 278 -3.03 -9.64 10.81
N SER A 279 -3.89 -10.50 11.40
CA SER A 279 -3.51 -11.85 11.84
C SER A 279 -3.23 -12.84 10.71
N ASP A 280 -4.05 -12.84 9.66
CA ASP A 280 -3.96 -13.79 8.54
C ASP A 280 -3.46 -13.08 7.28
N ASP A 281 -4.36 -12.30 6.70
CA ASP A 281 -4.16 -11.49 5.51
C ASP A 281 -4.27 -10.02 5.94
N ASN A 282 -3.15 -9.32 5.98
CA ASN A 282 -3.06 -8.00 6.60
C ASN A 282 -3.87 -6.99 5.78
N SER A 283 -5.11 -6.76 6.19
CA SER A 283 -6.09 -5.96 5.43
C SER A 283 -5.68 -4.50 5.28
N PHE A 284 -4.87 -3.99 6.22
CA PHE A 284 -4.30 -2.65 6.12
C PHE A 284 -3.38 -2.49 4.88
N LEU A 285 -2.79 -3.58 4.38
CA LEU A 285 -1.90 -3.60 3.21
C LEU A 285 -2.61 -3.89 1.89
N HIS A 286 -3.93 -4.15 1.89
CA HIS A 286 -4.67 -4.46 0.66
C HIS A 286 -4.86 -3.26 -0.24
N ARG A 287 -4.21 -3.25 -1.41
CA ARG A 287 -4.45 -2.23 -2.46
C ARG A 287 -5.88 -2.30 -2.98
N PRO A 288 -6.75 -1.30 -2.68
CA PRO A 288 -8.16 -1.37 -3.01
C PRO A 288 -8.36 -1.40 -4.53
N ILE A 289 -9.21 -2.29 -5.02
CA ILE A 289 -9.71 -2.31 -6.40
C ILE A 289 -10.85 -1.31 -6.55
N ALA A 290 -11.66 -1.18 -5.50
CA ALA A 290 -12.85 -0.34 -5.47
C ALA A 290 -12.58 1.09 -4.97
N ALA A 291 -11.34 1.57 -5.11
CA ALA A 291 -11.02 2.97 -4.88
C ALA A 291 -9.98 3.50 -5.87
N ASN A 292 -10.19 4.72 -6.38
CA ASN A 292 -9.25 5.36 -7.29
C ASN A 292 -9.39 6.89 -7.30
N TYR A 293 -8.39 7.56 -7.86
CA TYR A 293 -8.35 9.01 -7.98
C TYR A 293 -9.41 9.53 -8.94
N GLY A 294 -10.10 10.59 -8.52
CA GLY A 294 -11.16 11.22 -9.31
C GLY A 294 -12.47 10.41 -9.42
N TRP A 295 -12.54 9.22 -8.82
CA TRP A 295 -13.73 8.39 -8.89
C TRP A 295 -14.91 9.00 -8.13
N THR A 296 -16.09 8.76 -8.69
CA THR A 296 -17.39 8.96 -8.07
C THR A 296 -18.02 7.62 -7.69
N THR A 297 -19.15 7.65 -7.00
CA THR A 297 -20.01 6.48 -6.77
C THR A 297 -20.47 5.80 -8.08
N ALA A 298 -20.52 6.52 -9.20
CA ALA A 298 -20.88 5.92 -10.49
C ALA A 298 -19.74 5.03 -11.05
N ASP A 299 -18.49 5.42 -10.80
CA ASP A 299 -17.32 4.73 -11.36
C ASP A 299 -17.12 3.36 -10.73
N VAL A 300 -17.28 3.24 -9.42
CA VAL A 300 -17.14 1.96 -8.70
C VAL A 300 -18.21 0.93 -9.09
N LEU A 301 -19.33 1.40 -9.66
CA LEU A 301 -20.44 0.61 -10.19
C LEU A 301 -20.33 0.35 -11.69
N ASN A 302 -19.33 0.91 -12.37
CA ASN A 302 -19.16 0.79 -13.81
C ASN A 302 -18.13 -0.30 -14.16
N PRO A 303 -18.52 -1.41 -14.83
CA PRO A 303 -17.59 -2.44 -15.26
C PRO A 303 -16.46 -1.97 -16.16
N ALA A 304 -16.64 -0.84 -16.87
CA ALA A 304 -15.58 -0.26 -17.69
C ALA A 304 -14.40 0.30 -16.87
N GLN A 305 -14.60 0.53 -15.56
CA GLN A 305 -13.57 1.01 -14.64
C GLN A 305 -12.83 -0.13 -13.93
N ALA A 306 -13.21 -1.39 -14.19
CA ALA A 306 -12.58 -2.54 -13.55
C ALA A 306 -11.15 -2.77 -14.06
N ASP A 307 -10.24 -3.11 -13.14
CA ASP A 307 -8.87 -3.49 -13.47
C ASP A 307 -8.88 -4.81 -14.25
N GLY A 308 -8.51 -4.76 -15.54
CA GLY A 308 -8.51 -5.92 -16.43
C GLY A 308 -7.54 -7.05 -16.04
N ASN A 309 -6.56 -6.79 -15.16
CA ASN A 309 -5.63 -7.80 -14.65
C ASN A 309 -6.15 -8.47 -13.37
N ARG A 310 -6.98 -7.77 -12.58
CA ARG A 310 -7.46 -8.25 -11.27
C ARG A 310 -8.93 -8.71 -11.30
N CYS A 311 -9.70 -8.20 -12.24
CA CYS A 311 -11.16 -8.37 -12.31
C CYS A 311 -11.60 -9.28 -13.44
N GLN A 312 -12.66 -10.04 -13.19
CA GLN A 312 -13.26 -10.87 -14.21
C GLN A 312 -14.03 -9.99 -15.20
N ALA A 313 -14.11 -10.41 -16.47
CA ALA A 313 -14.80 -9.66 -17.51
C ALA A 313 -16.25 -9.35 -17.11
N GLY A 314 -16.65 -8.08 -17.23
CA GLY A 314 -18.00 -7.61 -16.90
C GLY A 314 -18.28 -7.38 -15.41
N GLN A 315 -17.31 -7.62 -14.51
CA GLN A 315 -17.44 -7.23 -13.10
C GLN A 315 -17.27 -5.73 -12.91
N THR A 316 -17.99 -5.16 -11.94
CA THR A 316 -17.70 -3.82 -11.42
C THR A 316 -16.47 -3.85 -10.51
N PRO A 317 -15.76 -2.72 -10.31
CA PRO A 317 -14.71 -2.61 -9.29
C PRO A 317 -15.16 -3.07 -7.91
N LEU A 318 -16.39 -2.69 -7.50
CA LEU A 318 -16.97 -3.09 -6.21
C LEU A 318 -17.10 -4.61 -6.07
N ALA A 319 -17.68 -5.28 -7.08
CA ALA A 319 -17.86 -6.72 -7.06
C ALA A 319 -16.51 -7.47 -7.09
N CYS A 320 -15.54 -6.90 -7.81
CA CYS A 320 -14.19 -7.44 -7.90
C CYS A 320 -13.44 -7.36 -6.57
N GLU A 321 -13.49 -6.22 -5.88
CA GLU A 321 -12.96 -6.04 -4.52
C GLU A 321 -13.55 -7.09 -3.57
N TYR A 322 -14.88 -7.19 -3.48
CA TYR A 322 -15.52 -8.11 -2.54
C TYR A 322 -15.27 -9.58 -2.85
N ARG A 323 -15.16 -9.96 -4.13
CA ARG A 323 -14.78 -11.32 -4.53
C ARG A 323 -13.35 -11.66 -4.11
N THR A 324 -12.42 -10.71 -4.25
CA THR A 324 -10.99 -10.96 -4.01
C THR A 324 -10.65 -10.91 -2.52
N VAL A 325 -11.15 -9.89 -1.81
CA VAL A 325 -10.86 -9.67 -0.39
C VAL A 325 -11.74 -10.54 0.52
N ARG A 326 -12.98 -10.83 0.11
CA ARG A 326 -14.01 -11.49 0.93
C ARG A 326 -14.12 -10.88 2.34
N PRO A 327 -14.33 -9.56 2.46
CA PRO A 327 -14.24 -8.86 3.75
C PRO A 327 -15.47 -9.11 4.63
N ALA A 328 -15.33 -8.95 5.94
CA ALA A 328 -16.47 -8.79 6.84
C ALA A 328 -16.94 -7.34 6.94
N VAL A 329 -16.06 -6.37 6.67
CA VAL A 329 -16.33 -4.93 6.79
C VAL A 329 -15.90 -4.20 5.52
N ALA A 330 -16.70 -3.22 5.07
CA ALA A 330 -16.28 -2.28 4.03
C ALA A 330 -16.34 -0.85 4.59
N LEU A 331 -15.19 -0.17 4.63
CA LEU A 331 -15.10 1.26 4.92
C LEU A 331 -15.40 2.02 3.62
N ILE A 332 -16.54 2.70 3.55
CA ILE A 332 -17.05 3.33 2.33
C ILE A 332 -17.04 4.85 2.47
N MET A 333 -16.21 5.51 1.66
CA MET A 333 -16.06 6.96 1.67
C MET A 333 -16.04 7.50 0.24
N PHE A 334 -17.21 7.96 -0.20
CA PHE A 334 -17.43 8.64 -1.47
C PHE A 334 -18.17 9.96 -1.27
N GLY A 335 -17.92 10.89 -2.18
CA GLY A 335 -18.64 12.15 -2.24
C GLY A 335 -17.74 13.31 -2.67
N SER A 336 -16.41 13.17 -2.48
CA SER A 336 -15.48 14.28 -2.70
C SER A 336 -15.56 14.74 -4.15
N ASN A 337 -15.60 13.81 -5.11
CA ASN A 337 -15.79 14.12 -6.53
C ASN A 337 -17.27 14.24 -6.92
N ASP A 338 -18.14 13.43 -6.31
CA ASP A 338 -19.58 13.40 -6.62
C ASP A 338 -20.24 14.76 -6.44
N VAL A 339 -19.87 15.52 -5.39
CA VAL A 339 -20.41 16.87 -5.13
C VAL A 339 -20.20 17.84 -6.31
N ALA A 340 -19.19 17.58 -7.15
CA ALA A 340 -18.86 18.40 -8.31
C ALA A 340 -19.37 17.83 -9.63
N LEU A 341 -19.59 16.52 -9.71
CA LEU A 341 -19.76 15.81 -10.98
C LEU A 341 -21.16 15.18 -11.15
N LEU A 342 -21.86 14.91 -10.05
CA LEU A 342 -23.16 14.25 -10.05
C LEU A 342 -24.24 15.13 -9.45
N SER A 343 -25.50 14.87 -9.82
CA SER A 343 -26.62 15.38 -9.05
C SER A 343 -26.72 14.65 -7.71
N LEU A 344 -27.33 15.31 -6.71
CA LEU A 344 -27.55 14.69 -5.40
C LEU A 344 -28.40 13.42 -5.48
N ASP A 345 -29.37 13.37 -6.40
CA ASP A 345 -30.20 12.18 -6.64
C ASP A 345 -29.40 11.02 -7.24
N GLN A 346 -28.47 11.30 -8.16
CA GLN A 346 -27.57 10.29 -8.71
C GLN A 346 -26.65 9.74 -7.63
N TYR A 347 -26.05 10.60 -6.82
CA TYR A 347 -25.25 10.18 -5.67
C TYR A 347 -26.05 9.29 -4.70
N ALA A 348 -27.27 9.70 -4.36
CA ALA A 348 -28.14 8.94 -3.46
C ALA A 348 -28.51 7.56 -4.02
N ALA A 349 -28.87 7.48 -5.30
CA ALA A 349 -29.17 6.22 -5.96
C ALA A 349 -27.95 5.28 -6.01
N ASN A 350 -26.78 5.82 -6.36
CA ASN A 350 -25.54 5.03 -6.42
C ASN A 350 -25.10 4.56 -5.04
N LEU A 351 -25.13 5.43 -4.02
CA LEU A 351 -24.78 5.05 -2.64
C LEU A 351 -25.74 3.99 -2.10
N ASP A 352 -27.04 4.10 -2.37
CA ASP A 352 -28.03 3.08 -2.03
C ASP A 352 -27.70 1.74 -2.70
N GLN A 353 -27.36 1.74 -4.00
CA GLN A 353 -26.94 0.53 -4.71
C GLN A 353 -25.65 -0.08 -4.14
N ILE A 354 -24.64 0.74 -3.83
CA ILE A 354 -23.39 0.29 -3.20
C ILE A 354 -23.68 -0.39 -1.85
N VAL A 355 -24.54 0.22 -1.02
CA VAL A 355 -24.92 -0.35 0.28
C VAL A 355 -25.69 -1.66 0.12
N GLN A 356 -26.64 -1.73 -0.81
CA GLN A 356 -27.40 -2.96 -1.08
C GLN A 356 -26.49 -4.10 -1.55
N ILE A 357 -25.55 -3.82 -2.47
CA ILE A 357 -24.55 -4.82 -2.93
C ILE A 357 -23.70 -5.29 -1.75
N THR A 358 -23.21 -4.37 -0.93
CA THR A 358 -22.35 -4.66 0.22
C THR A 358 -23.07 -5.55 1.25
N ILE A 359 -24.28 -5.17 1.66
CA ILE A 359 -25.10 -5.96 2.58
C ILE A 359 -25.48 -7.32 1.98
N GLY A 360 -25.82 -7.36 0.69
CA GLY A 360 -26.17 -8.59 -0.02
C GLY A 360 -25.04 -9.62 -0.05
N GLN A 361 -23.79 -9.14 -0.07
CA GLN A 361 -22.59 -9.96 0.04
C GLN A 361 -22.24 -10.34 1.48
N GLY A 362 -23.07 -10.00 2.47
CA GLY A 362 -22.81 -10.28 3.89
C GLY A 362 -21.66 -9.45 4.47
N ILE A 363 -21.46 -8.24 3.95
CA ILE A 363 -20.39 -7.33 4.36
C ILE A 363 -21.02 -6.15 5.09
N VAL A 364 -20.48 -5.78 6.25
CA VAL A 364 -20.96 -4.62 7.03
C VAL A 364 -20.46 -3.33 6.37
N PRO A 365 -21.34 -2.47 5.82
CA PRO A 365 -20.92 -1.19 5.30
C PRO A 365 -20.78 -0.19 6.46
N VAL A 366 -19.62 0.45 6.56
CA VAL A 366 -19.38 1.60 7.43
C VAL A 366 -19.32 2.83 6.55
N LEU A 367 -20.35 3.68 6.63
CA LEU A 367 -20.43 4.86 5.77
C LEU A 367 -19.70 6.04 6.41
N SER A 368 -18.79 6.66 5.67
CA SER A 368 -18.13 7.90 6.08
C SER A 368 -18.83 9.11 5.47
N THR A 369 -18.99 10.17 6.26
CA THR A 369 -19.16 11.52 5.67
C THR A 369 -17.85 11.95 5.01
N ILE A 370 -17.92 12.84 4.02
CA ILE A 370 -16.74 13.42 3.37
C ILE A 370 -16.28 14.68 4.11
N PRO A 371 -14.98 15.02 4.06
CA PRO A 371 -14.51 16.28 4.61
C PRO A 371 -15.09 17.48 3.85
N PRO A 372 -14.94 18.71 4.37
CA PRO A 372 -15.21 19.92 3.60
C PRO A 372 -14.44 19.94 2.27
N ARG A 373 -14.97 20.64 1.27
CA ARG A 373 -14.31 20.85 -0.03
C ARG A 373 -14.47 22.31 -0.44
N ASN A 374 -13.37 23.02 -0.63
CA ASN A 374 -13.39 24.42 -1.03
C ASN A 374 -14.11 24.60 -2.37
N GLY A 375 -15.06 25.55 -2.41
CA GLY A 375 -15.87 25.85 -3.58
C GLY A 375 -17.14 24.99 -3.74
N TYR A 376 -17.41 24.06 -2.82
CA TYR A 376 -18.59 23.18 -2.88
C TYR A 376 -19.33 23.12 -1.54
N ASP A 377 -20.66 23.04 -1.58
CA ASP A 377 -21.48 22.70 -0.41
C ASP A 377 -21.63 21.18 -0.30
N VAL A 378 -20.92 20.59 0.65
CA VAL A 378 -20.94 19.14 0.92
C VAL A 378 -22.12 18.71 1.80
N GLY A 379 -22.93 19.64 2.29
CA GLY A 379 -24.03 19.37 3.22
C GLY A 379 -25.07 18.39 2.66
N GLY A 380 -25.41 18.52 1.38
CA GLY A 380 -26.34 17.60 0.70
C GLY A 380 -25.80 16.16 0.66
N ILE A 381 -24.56 15.99 0.19
CA ILE A 381 -23.88 14.69 0.11
C ILE A 381 -23.80 14.04 1.50
N ASN A 382 -23.32 14.78 2.50
CA ASN A 382 -23.21 14.28 3.87
C ASN A 382 -24.59 14.02 4.51
N GLY A 383 -25.63 14.73 4.11
CA GLY A 383 -27.01 14.44 4.50
C GLY A 383 -27.49 13.08 3.96
N VAL A 384 -27.22 12.79 2.68
CA VAL A 384 -27.53 11.49 2.06
C VAL A 384 -26.79 10.36 2.76
N VAL A 385 -25.50 10.52 3.08
CA VAL A 385 -24.72 9.51 3.84
C VAL A 385 -25.40 9.18 5.17
N ARG A 386 -25.69 10.20 5.99
CA ARG A 386 -26.30 10.01 7.31
C ARG A 386 -27.68 9.35 7.23
N ASN A 387 -28.49 9.78 6.26
CA ASN A 387 -29.82 9.22 6.03
C ASN A 387 -29.74 7.75 5.58
N THR A 388 -28.81 7.40 4.71
CA THR A 388 -28.59 6.02 4.26
C THR A 388 -28.12 5.13 5.42
N ALA A 389 -27.16 5.58 6.22
CA ALA A 389 -26.70 4.84 7.40
C ALA A 389 -27.86 4.55 8.37
N THR A 390 -28.69 5.56 8.65
CA THR A 390 -29.89 5.44 9.48
C THR A 390 -30.91 4.48 8.88
N ARG A 391 -31.21 4.60 7.58
CA ARG A 391 -32.20 3.78 6.86
C ARG A 391 -31.86 2.30 6.89
N TYR A 392 -30.58 1.95 6.72
CA TYR A 392 -30.13 0.55 6.74
C TYR A 392 -29.75 0.05 8.14
N GLY A 393 -29.65 0.94 9.14
CA GLY A 393 -29.24 0.58 10.50
C GLY A 393 -27.78 0.09 10.55
N ILE A 394 -26.91 0.77 9.79
CA ILE A 394 -25.48 0.44 9.64
C ILE A 394 -24.60 1.56 10.23
N PRO A 395 -23.33 1.27 10.58
CA PRO A 395 -22.44 2.26 11.20
C PRO A 395 -22.24 3.51 10.35
N LEU A 396 -22.20 4.66 11.04
CA LEU A 396 -21.84 5.97 10.49
C LEU A 396 -20.54 6.43 11.13
N TRP A 397 -19.57 6.76 10.28
CA TRP A 397 -18.34 7.44 10.64
C TRP A 397 -18.45 8.92 10.25
N ASP A 398 -18.70 9.82 11.21
CA ASP A 398 -18.85 11.25 10.91
C ASP A 398 -17.50 11.99 10.83
N TYR A 399 -16.73 11.67 9.80
CA TYR A 399 -15.43 12.29 9.53
C TYR A 399 -15.53 13.81 9.31
N HIS A 400 -16.57 14.28 8.60
CA HIS A 400 -16.83 15.71 8.42
C HIS A 400 -16.91 16.47 9.75
N GLY A 401 -17.63 15.91 10.73
CA GLY A 401 -17.81 16.54 12.04
C GLY A 401 -16.49 16.76 12.79
N VAL A 402 -15.52 15.87 12.61
CA VAL A 402 -14.17 16.03 13.16
C VAL A 402 -13.39 17.09 12.36
N MET A 403 -13.45 17.02 11.03
CA MET A 403 -12.67 17.87 10.13
C MET A 403 -12.95 19.36 10.29
N VAL A 404 -14.23 19.75 10.47
CA VAL A 404 -14.60 21.17 10.64
C VAL A 404 -14.02 21.84 11.89
N GLY A 405 -13.57 21.06 12.87
CA GLY A 405 -12.92 21.56 14.09
C GLY A 405 -11.41 21.76 13.97
N LEU A 406 -10.80 21.31 12.88
CA LEU A 406 -9.35 21.32 12.69
C LEU A 406 -8.85 22.62 12.02
N PRO A 407 -7.55 22.95 12.13
CA PRO A 407 -6.94 24.02 11.35
C PRO A 407 -7.24 23.85 9.85
N SER A 408 -7.65 24.93 9.18
CA SER A 408 -8.05 24.91 7.76
C SER A 408 -9.12 23.84 7.45
N SER A 409 -10.00 23.54 8.40
CA SER A 409 -11.00 22.47 8.29
C SER A 409 -10.38 21.09 8.00
N GLY A 410 -9.13 20.89 8.42
CA GLY A 410 -8.37 19.65 8.21
C GLY A 410 -7.89 19.47 6.78
N LEU A 411 -8.00 20.48 5.91
CA LEU A 411 -7.65 20.38 4.51
C LEU A 411 -6.20 20.79 4.23
N SER A 412 -5.64 20.20 3.18
CA SER A 412 -4.40 20.64 2.57
C SER A 412 -4.60 22.00 1.86
N ALA A 413 -3.50 22.56 1.35
CA ALA A 413 -3.54 23.80 0.58
C ALA A 413 -4.39 23.72 -0.71
N ASP A 414 -4.63 22.51 -1.23
CA ASP A 414 -5.46 22.31 -2.42
C ASP A 414 -6.98 22.47 -2.16
N GLY A 415 -7.38 22.52 -0.88
CA GLY A 415 -8.76 22.69 -0.47
C GLY A 415 -9.69 21.52 -0.80
N LEU A 416 -9.16 20.35 -1.15
CA LEU A 416 -9.92 19.14 -1.48
C LEU A 416 -9.50 17.99 -0.57
N HIS A 417 -8.21 17.74 -0.44
CA HIS A 417 -7.70 16.58 0.26
C HIS A 417 -7.36 16.90 1.73
N PRO A 418 -7.41 15.90 2.64
CA PRO A 418 -7.03 16.08 4.03
C PRO A 418 -5.56 16.46 4.18
N SER A 419 -5.24 17.34 5.12
CA SER A 419 -3.87 17.71 5.45
C SER A 419 -3.08 16.51 5.98
N ALA A 420 -1.84 16.38 5.53
CA ALA A 420 -0.89 15.38 5.99
C ALA A 420 0.22 16.02 6.86
N PRO A 421 0.74 15.30 7.87
CA PRO A 421 1.96 15.72 8.55
C PRO A 421 3.12 15.83 7.56
N ALA A 422 3.88 16.92 7.65
CA ALA A 422 5.05 17.12 6.78
C ALA A 422 6.18 16.12 7.07
N ASP A 423 6.13 15.49 8.25
CA ASP A 423 7.15 14.62 8.82
C ASP A 423 7.27 13.25 8.13
N GLY A 424 6.24 12.79 7.41
CA GLY A 424 6.30 11.44 6.84
C GLY A 424 4.97 10.71 6.77
N PHE A 425 4.90 9.76 5.84
CA PHE A 425 3.92 8.66 5.80
C PHE A 425 3.68 8.00 7.17
N ALA A 426 4.75 7.75 7.94
CA ALA A 426 4.65 7.13 9.27
C ALA A 426 3.82 7.96 10.28
N TYR A 427 3.78 9.28 10.10
CA TYR A 427 3.06 10.18 10.99
C TYR A 427 1.58 10.32 10.63
N ALA A 428 1.16 9.86 9.44
CA ALA A 428 -0.25 9.79 9.09
C ALA A 428 -1.04 8.84 10.01
N ALA A 429 -0.38 7.95 10.78
CA ALA A 429 -0.98 7.15 11.85
C ALA A 429 -0.37 7.42 13.24
N SER A 430 0.06 8.66 13.50
CA SER A 430 0.45 9.10 14.85
C SER A 430 -0.72 9.77 15.56
N PHE A 431 -1.33 9.09 16.53
CA PHE A 431 -2.50 9.56 17.29
C PHE A 431 -2.11 10.29 18.58
N THR A 432 -1.03 11.06 18.51
CA THR A 432 -0.55 11.91 19.61
C THR A 432 -1.02 13.35 19.40
N GLU A 433 -1.12 14.13 20.49
CA GLU A 433 -1.73 15.47 20.49
C GLU A 433 -1.20 16.40 19.38
N GLY A 434 0.11 16.36 19.10
CA GLY A 434 0.72 17.18 18.04
C GLY A 434 0.32 16.82 16.61
N PHE A 435 -0.13 15.59 16.37
CA PHE A 435 -0.49 15.10 15.04
C PHE A 435 -2.01 14.98 14.83
N LEU A 436 -2.82 15.02 15.89
CA LEU A 436 -4.29 15.01 15.79
C LEU A 436 -4.89 16.24 15.10
N GLN A 437 -4.10 17.27 14.83
CA GLN A 437 -4.51 18.44 14.04
C GLN A 437 -4.59 18.17 12.52
N TYR A 438 -4.08 17.05 12.04
CA TYR A 438 -4.05 16.71 10.60
C TYR A 438 -5.26 15.88 10.18
N GLY A 439 -5.85 16.21 9.03
CA GLY A 439 -7.02 15.51 8.53
C GLY A 439 -6.75 14.04 8.23
N THR A 440 -5.61 13.71 7.61
CA THR A 440 -5.22 12.31 7.35
C THR A 440 -5.09 11.47 8.62
N VAL A 441 -4.62 12.06 9.72
CA VAL A 441 -4.48 11.40 11.02
C VAL A 441 -5.85 11.13 11.63
N GLN A 442 -6.74 12.13 11.61
CA GLN A 442 -8.12 11.97 12.08
C GLN A 442 -8.90 10.96 11.24
N ARG A 443 -8.60 10.88 9.94
CA ARG A 443 -9.15 9.86 9.04
C ARG A 443 -8.75 8.45 9.50
N ASN A 444 -7.46 8.24 9.72
CA ASN A 444 -6.93 6.94 10.14
C ASN A 444 -7.42 6.54 11.53
N LEU A 445 -7.47 7.48 12.47
CA LEU A 445 -7.99 7.25 13.81
C LEU A 445 -9.46 6.85 13.78
N GLY A 446 -10.31 7.66 13.14
CA GLY A 446 -11.75 7.40 13.08
C GLY A 446 -12.07 6.06 12.41
N ALA A 447 -11.39 5.73 11.31
CA ALA A 447 -11.54 4.43 10.67
C ALA A 447 -11.15 3.27 11.60
N LEU A 448 -10.04 3.40 12.34
CA LEU A 448 -9.59 2.37 13.28
C LEU A 448 -10.55 2.23 14.47
N GLU A 449 -11.15 3.31 14.95
CA GLU A 449 -12.20 3.28 15.97
C GLU A 449 -13.45 2.53 15.49
N GLN A 450 -13.85 2.69 14.23
CA GLN A 450 -14.95 1.92 13.65
C GLN A 450 -14.63 0.43 13.58
N LEU A 451 -13.43 0.09 13.11
CA LEU A 451 -12.95 -1.28 13.04
C LEU A 451 -12.89 -1.92 14.44
N TYR A 452 -12.40 -1.19 15.45
CA TYR A 452 -12.38 -1.62 16.84
C TYR A 452 -13.78 -1.86 17.41
N ALA A 453 -14.72 -0.95 17.17
CA ALA A 453 -16.10 -1.13 17.63
C ALA A 453 -16.73 -2.40 17.03
N LEU A 454 -16.57 -2.63 15.72
CA LEU A 454 -17.09 -3.83 15.06
C LEU A 454 -16.38 -5.10 15.51
N TRP A 455 -15.05 -5.04 15.68
CA TRP A 455 -14.28 -6.15 16.22
C TRP A 455 -14.82 -6.58 17.59
N ARG A 456 -14.92 -5.63 18.52
CA ARG A 456 -15.39 -5.83 19.88
C ARG A 456 -16.83 -6.35 19.92
N ASP A 457 -17.71 -5.81 19.10
CA ASP A 457 -19.15 -6.02 19.24
C ASP A 457 -19.69 -7.23 18.46
N VAL A 458 -19.11 -7.54 17.30
CA VAL A 458 -19.71 -8.53 16.36
C VAL A 458 -18.73 -9.47 15.65
N LEU A 459 -17.43 -9.18 15.59
CA LEU A 459 -16.48 -10.03 14.82
C LEU A 459 -15.69 -11.01 15.70
N ALA A 460 -15.32 -10.62 16.92
CA ALA A 460 -14.50 -11.44 17.82
C ALA A 460 -15.24 -12.65 18.44
N GLY A 461 -16.55 -12.77 18.23
CA GLY A 461 -17.43 -13.77 18.85
C GLY A 461 -17.72 -15.01 18.01
#